data_AF-A0A7C5CZN8-F1
#
_entry.id   AF-A0A7C5CZN8-F1
#
_cell.length_a   1.000
_cell.length_b   1.000
_cell.length_c   1.000
_cell.angle_alpha   90.00
_cell.angle_beta   90.00
_cell.angle_gamma   90.00
#
_symmetry.space_group_name_H-M   'P 1'
#
loop_
_entity.id
_entity.type
_entity.pdbx_description
1 polymer ?
#
loop_
_entity_poly.entity_id
_entity_poly.type
_entity_poly.pdbx_seq_one_letter_code
_entity_poly.pdbx_strand_id
1 'polypeptide(L)'
;MCGSVTARGFGLPYHRVGVTNSPNLFLWVSEDWNRHFKWRGNGKFSEQELEKLKSMVERSHCNGRGIRFWGIPDTPMAWQVLWDAGVDLINTDKPQEIKRWMSECLTHPPQ
;
A
#
# COMPACT_ATOMS: atom_id res chain seq x y z
N MET A 1 6.33 -16.84 0.40
CA MET A 1 7.73 -16.94 0.87
C MET A 1 8.46 -15.74 0.30
N CYS A 2 9.10 -14.91 1.14
CA CYS A 2 9.93 -13.80 0.69
C CYS A 2 11.10 -14.34 -0.15
N GLY A 3 10.87 -14.45 -1.46
CA GLY A 3 11.87 -14.91 -2.41
C GLY A 3 12.98 -13.88 -2.50
N SER A 4 14.23 -14.32 -2.47
CA SER A 4 15.41 -13.47 -2.56
C SER A 4 15.49 -12.84 -3.95
N VAL A 5 14.73 -11.77 -4.19
CA VAL A 5 14.85 -10.98 -5.42
C VAL A 5 16.18 -10.25 -5.35
N THR A 6 17.18 -10.78 -6.04
CA THR A 6 18.47 -10.13 -6.26
C THR A 6 18.22 -8.92 -7.13
N ALA A 7 18.10 -7.75 -6.50
CA ALA A 7 17.96 -6.47 -7.20
C ALA A 7 19.23 -6.22 -8.03
N ARG A 8 19.15 -6.40 -9.35
CA ARG A 8 20.14 -5.87 -10.29
C ARG A 8 20.04 -4.35 -10.30
N GLY A 9 21.20 -3.71 -10.27
CA GLY A 9 21.39 -2.33 -9.83
C GLY A 9 20.79 -1.26 -10.73
N PHE A 10 20.30 -0.21 -10.07
CA PHE A 10 20.33 1.16 -10.55
C PHE A 10 20.95 2.00 -9.44
N GLY A 11 22.08 2.62 -9.74
CA GLY A 11 22.93 3.32 -8.79
C GLY A 11 22.30 4.61 -8.27
N LEU A 12 22.01 4.62 -6.98
CA LEU A 12 22.09 5.78 -6.08
C LEU A 12 22.60 5.26 -4.72
N PRO A 13 23.50 5.98 -4.02
CA PRO A 13 24.11 5.50 -2.78
C PRO A 13 23.12 5.69 -1.63
N TYR A 14 22.03 4.93 -1.62
CA TYR A 14 21.28 4.75 -0.39
C TYR A 14 22.11 3.82 0.49
N HIS A 15 22.81 4.41 1.47
CA HIS A 15 23.31 3.67 2.61
C HIS A 15 22.19 2.76 3.08
N ARG A 16 22.42 1.44 3.03
CA ARG A 16 21.54 0.45 3.62
C ARG A 16 21.53 0.75 5.11
N VAL A 17 20.55 1.54 5.56
CA VAL A 17 20.35 1.77 6.99
C VAL A 17 20.16 0.39 7.60
N GLY A 18 21.16 -0.06 8.36
CA GLY A 18 21.06 -1.28 9.12
C GLY A 18 19.82 -1.16 9.99
N VAL A 19 18.90 -2.11 9.85
CA VAL A 19 17.68 -2.16 10.67
C VAL A 19 18.15 -2.51 12.09
N THR A 20 18.52 -1.50 12.86
CA THR A 20 18.72 -1.66 14.30
C THR A 20 17.33 -1.85 14.89
N ASN A 21 17.12 -3.02 15.49
CA ASN A 21 15.85 -3.48 16.04
C ASN A 21 15.51 -2.64 17.29
N SER A 22 15.06 -1.41 17.07
CA SER A 22 14.46 -0.57 18.11
C SER A 22 13.03 -1.07 18.31
N PRO A 23 12.68 -1.66 19.47
CA PRO A 23 11.40 -2.34 19.68
C PRO A 23 10.18 -1.41 19.57
N ASN A 24 10.39 -0.09 19.52
CA ASN A 24 9.35 0.93 19.39
C ASN A 24 9.37 1.65 18.03
N LEU A 25 10.15 1.18 17.04
CA LEU A 25 10.23 1.82 15.72
C LEU A 25 9.45 1.01 14.68
N PHE A 26 8.27 1.49 14.32
CA PHE A 26 7.54 0.96 13.17
C PHE A 26 7.95 1.72 11.89
N LEU A 27 8.47 0.99 10.91
CA LEU A 27 8.97 1.58 9.67
C LEU A 27 7.86 1.63 8.61
N TRP A 28 7.62 2.82 8.08
CA TRP A 28 6.61 3.08 7.05
C TRP A 28 7.24 3.40 5.70
N VAL A 29 6.70 2.82 4.65
CA VAL A 29 6.86 3.26 3.26
C VAL A 29 5.67 4.15 2.91
N SER A 30 5.94 5.37 2.43
CA SER A 30 4.91 6.34 2.04
C SER A 30 5.11 6.76 0.59
N GLU A 31 4.31 6.20 -0.31
CA GLU A 31 4.42 6.43 -1.75
C GLU A 31 3.36 7.38 -2.29
N ASP A 32 3.71 8.11 -3.35
CA ASP A 32 2.78 8.94 -4.11
C ASP A 32 1.98 8.05 -5.08
N TRP A 33 0.67 7.96 -4.89
CA TRP A 33 -0.21 7.20 -5.78
C TRP A 33 -0.03 7.60 -7.25
N ASN A 34 0.11 8.90 -7.52
CA ASN A 34 0.16 9.44 -8.87
C ASN A 34 1.46 9.13 -9.61
N ARG A 35 2.53 8.78 -8.89
CA ARG A 35 3.79 8.31 -9.50
C ARG A 35 3.71 6.87 -9.97
N HIS A 36 2.80 6.08 -9.40
CA HIS A 36 2.72 4.64 -9.65
C HIS A 36 1.53 4.23 -10.49
N PHE A 37 0.41 4.93 -10.37
CA PHE A 37 -0.86 4.54 -10.98
C PHE A 37 -1.43 5.67 -11.83
N LYS A 38 -2.07 5.30 -12.93
CA LYS A 38 -2.82 6.23 -13.79
C LYS A 38 -4.29 6.29 -13.41
N TRP A 39 -4.78 5.27 -12.72
CA TRP A 39 -6.16 5.24 -12.25
C TRP A 39 -6.46 6.38 -11.26
N ARG A 40 -7.59 7.05 -11.47
CA ARG A 40 -8.07 8.20 -10.69
C ARG A 40 -9.42 7.95 -10.02
N GLY A 41 -9.77 6.69 -9.80
CA GLY A 41 -11.05 6.31 -9.16
C GLY A 41 -12.21 6.11 -10.15
N ASN A 42 -11.96 6.31 -11.45
CA ASN A 42 -12.98 6.19 -12.49
C ASN A 42 -12.76 4.91 -13.31
N GLY A 43 -13.83 4.15 -13.52
CA GLY A 43 -13.78 2.88 -14.24
C GLY A 43 -13.07 1.77 -13.46
N LYS A 44 -12.90 0.61 -14.10
CA LYS A 44 -12.29 -0.58 -13.48
C LYS A 44 -10.81 -0.32 -13.19
N PHE A 45 -10.37 -0.63 -11.97
CA PHE A 45 -8.94 -0.71 -11.65
C PHE A 45 -8.34 -1.90 -12.41
N SER A 46 -7.34 -1.65 -13.25
CA SER A 46 -6.83 -2.66 -14.17
C SER A 46 -6.12 -3.79 -13.44
N GLU A 47 -6.16 -5.01 -13.99
CA GLU A 47 -5.46 -6.17 -13.40
C GLU A 47 -3.95 -5.96 -13.32
N GLN A 48 -3.37 -5.28 -14.31
CA GLN A 48 -1.95 -4.91 -14.31
C GLN A 48 -1.60 -3.93 -13.18
N GLU A 49 -2.43 -2.92 -12.93
CA GLU A 49 -2.22 -2.01 -11.80
C GLU A 49 -2.45 -2.71 -10.45
N LEU A 50 -3.40 -3.65 -10.37
CA LEU A 50 -3.63 -4.46 -9.18
C LEU A 50 -2.45 -5.36 -8.85
N GLU A 51 -1.88 -6.05 -9.83
CA GLU A 51 -0.69 -6.88 -9.65
C GLU A 51 0.51 -6.03 -9.18
N LYS A 52 0.69 -4.84 -9.78
CA LYS A 52 1.72 -3.89 -9.34
C LYS A 52 1.51 -3.46 -7.89
N LEU A 53 0.27 -3.11 -7.50
CA LEU A 53 -0.06 -2.72 -6.13
C LEU A 53 0.26 -3.83 -5.13
N LYS A 54 -0.21 -5.06 -5.41
CA LYS A 54 0.08 -6.24 -4.57
C LYS A 54 1.57 -6.51 -4.43
N SER A 55 2.34 -6.39 -5.52
CA SER A 55 3.81 -6.53 -5.49
C SER A 55 4.50 -5.45 -4.65
N MET A 56 3.97 -4.21 -4.61
CA MET A 56 4.50 -3.16 -3.74
C MET A 56 4.23 -3.46 -2.26
N VAL A 57 3.02 -3.91 -1.94
CA VAL A 57 2.63 -4.32 -0.59
C VAL A 57 3.49 -5.48 -0.11
N GLU A 58 3.55 -6.56 -0.88
CA GLU A 58 4.34 -7.75 -0.54
C GLU A 58 5.81 -7.40 -0.30
N ARG A 59 6.42 -6.58 -1.17
CA ARG A 59 7.81 -6.14 -0.98
C ARG A 59 7.99 -5.31 0.29
N SER A 60 7.04 -4.45 0.66
CA SER A 60 7.13 -3.68 1.90
C SER A 60 7.08 -4.59 3.12
N HIS A 61 6.09 -5.49 3.15
CA HIS A 61 5.91 -6.45 4.25
C HIS A 61 7.09 -7.41 4.37
N CYS A 62 7.65 -7.89 3.26
CA CYS A 62 8.85 -8.71 3.22
C CYS A 62 10.08 -8.02 3.84
N ASN A 63 10.11 -6.68 3.85
CA ASN A 63 11.16 -5.88 4.48
C ASN A 63 10.82 -5.46 5.92
N GLY A 64 9.73 -5.99 6.49
CA GLY A 64 9.28 -5.63 7.84
C GLY A 64 8.75 -4.21 7.95
N ARG A 65 8.16 -3.68 6.88
CA ARG A 65 7.66 -2.29 6.81
C ARG A 65 6.18 -2.27 6.43
N GLY A 66 5.39 -1.44 7.08
CA GLY A 66 4.05 -1.11 6.59
C GLY A 66 4.12 -0.16 5.40
N ILE A 67 3.11 -0.17 4.54
CA ILE A 67 2.99 0.70 3.38
C ILE A 67 1.71 1.51 3.42
N ARG A 68 1.80 2.76 2.95
CA ARG A 68 0.67 3.64 2.69
C ARG A 68 0.87 4.41 1.40
N PHE A 69 -0.24 4.90 0.85
CA PHE A 69 -0.24 5.78 -0.31
C PHE A 69 -0.89 7.13 0.02
N TRP A 70 -0.32 8.21 -0.48
CA TRP A 70 -0.97 9.53 -0.48
C TRP A 70 -1.36 9.93 -1.90
N GLY A 71 -2.31 10.86 -2.03
CA GLY A 71 -2.84 11.27 -3.33
C GLY A 71 -3.72 10.22 -4.00
N ILE A 72 -4.27 9.28 -3.21
CA ILE A 72 -5.25 8.31 -3.70
C ILE A 72 -6.57 9.02 -4.07
N PRO A 73 -7.37 8.48 -4.99
CA PRO A 73 -8.76 8.90 -5.14
C PRO A 73 -9.51 8.63 -3.82
N ASP A 74 -10.12 9.65 -3.21
CA ASP A 74 -10.78 9.51 -1.91
C ASP A 74 -12.25 9.03 -2.08
N THR A 75 -12.41 7.78 -2.51
CA THR A 75 -13.69 7.14 -2.82
C THR A 75 -13.78 5.72 -2.27
N PRO A 76 -14.99 5.20 -1.99
CA PRO A 76 -15.18 3.82 -1.51
C PRO A 76 -14.55 2.75 -2.41
N MET A 77 -14.58 2.97 -3.73
CA MET A 77 -13.96 2.04 -4.69
C MET A 77 -12.45 1.99 -4.53
N ALA A 78 -11.80 3.14 -4.32
CA ALA A 78 -10.36 3.17 -4.08
C ALA A 78 -10.03 2.54 -2.72
N TRP A 79 -10.75 2.90 -1.65
CA TRP A 79 -10.55 2.30 -0.33
C TRP A 79 -10.64 0.77 -0.38
N GLN A 80 -11.63 0.23 -1.10
CA GLN A 80 -11.76 -1.21 -1.34
C GLN A 80 -10.55 -1.81 -2.07
N VAL A 81 -10.06 -1.17 -3.14
CA VAL A 81 -8.86 -1.63 -3.86
C VAL A 81 -7.63 -1.68 -2.95
N LEU A 82 -7.42 -0.64 -2.14
CA LEU A 82 -6.30 -0.57 -1.19
C LEU A 82 -6.44 -1.64 -0.09
N TRP A 83 -7.64 -1.81 0.44
CA TRP A 83 -7.97 -2.80 1.46
C TRP A 83 -7.75 -4.24 0.96
N ASP A 84 -8.31 -4.59 -0.19
CA ASP A 84 -8.17 -5.93 -0.80
C ASP A 84 -6.74 -6.24 -1.22
N ALA A 85 -5.92 -5.21 -1.48
CA ALA A 85 -4.51 -5.37 -1.77
C ALA A 85 -3.63 -5.50 -0.51
N GLY A 86 -4.20 -5.34 0.70
CA GLY A 86 -3.48 -5.46 1.97
C GLY A 86 -2.64 -4.22 2.33
N VAL A 87 -3.02 -3.03 1.85
CA VAL A 87 -2.36 -1.78 2.25
C VAL A 87 -2.67 -1.48 3.72
N ASP A 88 -1.63 -1.22 4.51
CA ASP A 88 -1.75 -1.14 5.97
C ASP A 88 -2.47 0.13 6.46
N LEU A 89 -2.39 1.23 5.70
CA LEU A 89 -3.01 2.50 6.07
C LEU A 89 -3.63 3.21 4.86
N ILE A 90 -4.94 3.44 4.94
CA ILE A 90 -5.72 4.19 3.95
C ILE A 90 -5.89 5.63 4.45
N ASN A 91 -5.34 6.58 3.70
CA ASN A 91 -5.53 8.01 3.96
C ASN A 91 -6.88 8.47 3.39
N THR A 92 -7.57 9.34 4.12
CA THR A 92 -8.85 9.93 3.68
C THR A 92 -9.09 11.26 4.38
N ASP A 93 -9.68 12.21 3.66
CA ASP A 93 -10.17 13.47 4.23
C ASP A 93 -11.66 13.36 4.62
N LYS A 94 -12.25 12.16 4.48
CA LYS A 94 -13.67 11.85 4.70
C LYS A 94 -13.87 10.85 5.85
N PRO A 95 -13.52 11.23 7.11
CA PRO A 95 -13.51 10.30 8.24
C PRO A 95 -14.88 9.67 8.53
N GLN A 96 -15.98 10.38 8.28
CA GLN A 96 -17.33 9.82 8.51
C GLN A 96 -17.75 8.82 7.43
N GLU A 97 -17.39 9.11 6.17
CA GLU A 97 -17.71 8.21 5.05
C GLU A 97 -16.90 6.93 5.13
N ILE A 98 -15.59 7.03 5.39
CA ILE A 98 -14.75 5.82 5.52
C ILE A 98 -15.20 4.97 6.72
N LYS A 99 -15.62 5.60 7.84
CA LYS A 99 -16.12 4.88 9.01
C LYS A 99 -17.37 4.07 8.67
N ARG A 100 -18.30 4.66 7.92
CA ARG A 100 -19.50 3.96 7.45
C ARG A 100 -19.12 2.79 6.55
N TRP A 101 -18.28 3.05 5.54
CA TRP A 101 -17.80 2.03 4.61
C TRP A 101 -17.09 0.87 5.34
N MET A 102 -16.16 1.16 6.27
CA MET A 102 -15.48 0.14 7.08
C MET A 102 -16.44 -0.68 7.93
N SER A 103 -17.48 -0.05 8.50
CA SER A 103 -18.47 -0.78 9.31
C SER A 103 -19.25 -1.80 8.48
N GLU A 104 -19.46 -1.50 7.19
CA GLU A 104 -20.10 -2.40 6.24
C GLU A 104 -19.12 -3.51 5.79
N CYS A 105 -17.86 -3.17 5.47
CA CYS A 105 -16.85 -4.12 4.98
C CYS A 105 -16.25 -5.05 6.05
N LEU A 106 -16.09 -4.63 7.31
CA LEU A 106 -15.51 -5.44 8.39
C LEU A 106 -16.37 -6.66 8.79
N THR A 107 -17.59 -6.75 8.27
CA THR A 107 -18.43 -7.94 8.43
C THR A 107 -18.00 -9.12 7.54
N HIS A 108 -17.11 -8.88 6.57
CA HIS A 108 -16.59 -9.88 5.62
C HIS A 108 -15.09 -9.62 5.35
N PRO A 109 -14.18 -10.14 6.17
CA PRO A 109 -12.75 -9.91 5.98
C PRO A 109 -12.27 -10.53 4.64
N PRO A 110 -11.34 -9.86 3.93
CA PRO A 110 -10.70 -10.43 2.75
C PRO A 110 -9.94 -11.70 3.15
N GLN A 111 -10.04 -12.73 2.30
CA GLN A 111 -9.48 -14.07 2.54
C GLN A 111 -8.05 -14.18 2.02
#